data_AF-A0A392RF81-F1
#
_entry.id   AF-A0A392RF81-F1
#
_cell.length_a   1.000
_cell.length_b   1.000
_cell.length_c   1.000
_cell.angle_alpha   90.00
_cell.angle_beta   90.00
_cell.angle_gamma   90.00
#
_symmetry.space_group_name_H-M   'P 1'
#
loop_
_entity.id
_entity.type
_entity.pdbx_description
1 polymer ?
#
loop_
_entity_poly.entity_id
_entity_poly.type
_entity_poly.pdbx_seq_one_letter_code
_entity_poly.pdbx_strand_id
1 'polypeptide(L)' 'MIGEINMTPADVAENLMPKSIGEDFETCLKNLIQSLENAKKKAEEKAKEKVEDEEAQLKAEEDKQELT' A
#
# COMPACT_ATOMS: atom_id res chain seq x y z
N MET A 1 -9.31 9.89 -6.19
CA MET A 1 -10.17 9.30 -5.15
C MET A 1 -9.27 8.44 -4.27
N ILE A 2 -9.31 8.62 -2.95
CA ILE A 2 -8.71 7.65 -2.02
C ILE A 2 -9.66 6.46 -2.07
N GLY A 3 -9.26 5.36 -2.70
CA GLY A 3 -10.07 4.13 -2.72
C GLY A 3 -10.22 3.56 -1.30
N GLU A 4 -10.92 2.44 -1.16
CA GLU A 4 -10.93 1.71 0.10
C GLU A 4 -9.48 1.28 0.44
N ILE A 5 -8.95 1.78 1.55
CA ILE A 5 -7.64 1.41 2.07
C ILE A 5 -7.86 0.44 3.23
N ASN A 6 -7.21 -0.71 3.17
CA ASN A 6 -7.21 -1.66 4.27
C ASN A 6 -6.45 -1.09 5.47
N MET A 7 -7.19 -0.64 6.48
CA MET A 7 -6.68 -0.15 7.75
C MET A 7 -7.65 -0.58 8.86
N THR A 8 -7.14 -1.07 9.98
CA THR A 8 -7.99 -1.47 11.11
C THR A 8 -8.37 -0.26 11.97
N PRO A 9 -9.46 -0.33 12.75
CA PRO A 9 -9.78 0.71 13.72
C PRO A 9 -8.64 0.98 14.72
N ALA A 10 -7.83 -0.04 15.05
CA ALA A 10 -6.66 0.11 15.92
C ALA A 10 -5.55 0.92 15.24
N ASP A 11 -5.26 0.68 13.96
CA ASP A 11 -4.27 1.46 13.21
C ASP A 11 -4.69 2.94 13.11
N VAL A 12 -5.99 3.19 12.90
CA VAL A 12 -6.53 4.57 12.89
C VAL A 12 -6.34 5.23 14.25
N ALA A 13 -6.64 4.52 15.34
CA ALA A 13 -6.46 5.02 16.70
C ALA A 13 -4.97 5.29 17.00
N GLU A 14 -4.06 4.40 16.59
CA GLU A 14 -2.61 4.57 16.78
C GLU A 14 -2.09 5.84 16.12
N ASN A 15 -2.57 6.18 14.92
CA ASN A 15 -2.16 7.40 14.24
C ASN A 15 -2.73 8.68 14.88
N LEU A 16 -3.91 8.58 15.51
CA LEU A 16 -4.59 9.72 16.14
C LEU A 16 -4.21 9.91 17.63
N MET A 17 -3.50 8.96 18.22
CA MET A 17 -3.00 9.07 19.58
C MET A 17 -1.64 9.79 19.60
N PRO A 18 -1.43 10.74 20.53
CA PRO A 18 -0.12 11.35 20.74
C PRO A 18 0.93 10.29 21.09
N LYS A 19 2.02 10.27 20.34
CA LYS A 19 3.20 9.42 20.58
C LYS A 19 4.10 9.98 21.68
N SER A 20 3.91 11.25 22.06
CA SER A 20 4.64 11.90 23.15
C SER A 20 3.79 12.97 23.84
N ILE A 21 4.20 13.36 25.05
CA ILE A 21 3.46 14.30 25.93
C ILE A 21 3.26 15.69 25.30
N GLY A 22 4.08 16.07 24.31
CA GLY A 22 4.01 17.37 23.64
C GLY A 22 3.47 17.35 22.20
N GLU A 23 3.03 16.18 21.71
CA GLU A 23 2.50 16.09 20.34
C GLU A 23 1.07 16.63 20.28
N ASP A 24 0.81 17.54 19.35
CA ASP A 24 -0.51 18.14 19.16
C ASP A 24 -1.41 17.31 18.23
N PHE A 25 -2.70 17.62 18.25
CA PHE A 25 -3.70 16.92 17.43
C PHE A 25 -3.46 17.09 15.92
N GLU A 26 -2.86 18.20 15.49
CA GLU A 26 -2.55 18.44 14.08
C GLU A 26 -1.45 17.49 13.60
N THR A 27 -0.44 17.25 14.43
CA THR A 27 0.64 16.29 14.16
C THR A 27 0.09 14.87 14.11
N CYS A 28 -0.80 14.50 15.03
CA CYS A 28 -1.49 13.21 14.99
C CYS A 28 -2.31 13.04 13.69
N LEU A 29 -3.04 14.06 13.26
CA LEU A 29 -3.79 14.00 12.00
C LEU A 29 -2.86 13.89 10.78
N LYS A 30 -1.74 14.62 10.76
CA LYS A 30 -0.71 14.49 9.71
C LYS A 30 -0.13 13.08 9.64
N ASN A 31 0.09 12.44 10.79
CA ASN A 31 0.53 11.04 10.85
C ASN A 31 -0.48 10.11 10.17
N LEU A 32 -1.79 10.26 10.46
CA LEU A 32 -2.83 9.47 9.80
C LEU A 32 -2.84 9.69 8.28
N ILE A 33 -2.79 10.95 7.84
CA ILE A 33 -2.78 11.28 6.40
C ILE A 33 -1.59 10.63 5.70
N GLN A 34 -0.39 10.74 6.29
CA GLN A 34 0.82 10.14 5.73
C GLN A 34 0.73 8.61 5.66
N SER A 35 0.17 7.98 6.70
CA SER A 35 -0.07 6.53 6.71
C SER A 35 -1.02 6.09 5.60
N LEU A 36 -2.09 6.85 5.35
CA LEU A 36 -3.04 6.57 4.26
C LEU A 36 -2.39 6.75 2.88
N GLU A 37 -1.60 7.80 2.67
CA GLU A 37 -0.88 8.02 1.41
C GLU A 37 0.11 6.90 1.12
N ASN A 38 0.85 6.46 2.13
CA ASN A 38 1.80 5.35 2.00
C ASN A 38 1.09 4.03 1.70
N ALA A 39 -0.04 3.76 2.35
CA ALA A 39 -0.84 2.57 2.09
C ALA A 39 -1.36 2.55 0.64
N LYS A 40 -1.78 3.71 0.11
CA LYS A 40 -2.19 3.86 -1.29
C LYS A 40 -1.05 3.56 -2.26
N LYS A 41 0.12 4.17 -2.05
CA LYS A 41 1.32 3.93 -2.90
C LYS A 41 1.71 2.46 -2.91
N LYS A 42 1.74 1.82 -1.74
CA LYS A 42 2.06 0.40 -1.61
C LYS A 42 1.04 -0.50 -2.32
N ALA A 43 -0.24 -0.14 -2.32
CA ALA A 43 -1.25 -0.88 -3.05
C ALA A 43 -1.05 -0.76 -4.57
N GLU A 44 -0.72 0.44 -5.05
CA GLU A 44 -0.42 0.69 -6.48
C GLU A 44 0.85 -0.05 -6.93
N GLU A 45 1.92 -0.02 -6.13
CA GLU A 45 3.17 -0.73 -6.40
C GLU A 45 2.95 -2.25 -6.48
N LYS A 46 2.21 -2.82 -5.53
CA LYS A 46 1.87 -4.26 -5.54
C LYS A 46 0.99 -4.65 -6.74
N ALA A 47 0.09 -3.77 -7.16
CA ALA A 47 -0.74 -4.03 -8.34
C ALA A 47 0.13 -4.06 -9.60
N LYS A 48 1.09 -3.13 -9.72
CA LYS A 48 2.04 -3.10 -10.83
C LYS A 48 2.97 -4.31 -10.84
N GLU A 49 3.53 -4.67 -9.69
CA GLU A 49 4.41 -5.84 -9.54
C GLU A 49 3.70 -7.14 -9.93
N LYS A 50 2.42 -7.31 -9.55
CA LYS A 50 1.61 -8.46 -9.95
C LYS A 50 1.43 -8.57 -11.47
N VAL A 51 1.15 -7.45 -12.13
CA VAL A 51 1.00 -7.42 -13.60
C VAL A 51 2.33 -7.77 -14.27
N GLU A 52 3.45 -7.21 -13.80
CA GLU A 52 4.78 -7.51 -14.33
C GLU A 52 5.17 -8.99 -14.14
N ASP A 53 4.86 -9.57 -12.98
CA ASP A 53 5.10 -10.99 -12.69
C ASP A 53 4.21 -11.91 -13.55
N GLU A 54 2.93 -11.59 -13.70
CA GLU A 54 2.01 -12.33 -14.57
C GLU A 54 2.44 -12.26 -16.05
N GLU A 55 2.85 -11.09 -16.55
CA GLU A 55 3.39 -10.95 -17.91
C GLU A 55 4.69 -11.72 -18.12
N ALA A 56 5.59 -11.75 -17.13
CA ALA A 56 6.83 -12.50 -17.20
C ALA A 56 6.57 -14.02 -17.22
N GLN A 57 5.63 -14.49 -16.41
CA GLN A 57 5.22 -15.89 -16.40
C GLN A 57 4.58 -16.31 -17.73
N LEU A 58 3.71 -15.48 -18.32
CA LEU A 58 3.10 -15.75 -19.61
C LEU A 58 4.13 -15.87 -20.73
N LYS A 59 5.09 -14.94 -20.82
CA LYS A 59 6.18 -15.01 -21.82
C LYS A 59 7.04 -16.26 -21.66
N ALA A 60 7.38 -16.62 -20.42
CA ALA A 60 8.18 -17.81 -20.15
C ALA A 60 7.46 -19.12 -20.52
N GLU A 61 6.12 -19.15 -20.43
CA GLU A 61 5.30 -20.28 -20.84
C GLU A 61 5.16 -20.35 -22.38
N GLU A 62 4.96 -19.21 -23.05
CA GLU A 62 4.94 -19.12 -24.52
C GLU A 62 6.28 -19.59 -25.13
N ASP A 63 7.41 -19.10 -24.61
CA ASP A 63 8.76 -19.51 -25.06
C ASP A 63 9.01 -21.02 -24.90
N LYS A 64 8.44 -21.64 -23.86
CA LYS A 64 8.53 -23.10 -23.66
C LYS A 64 7.69 -23.88 -24.67
N GLN A 65 6.51 -23.37 -25.02
CA GLN A 65 5.61 -24.03 -25.98
C GLN A 65 6.13 -23.93 -27.41
N GLU A 66 6.80 -22.83 -27.79
CA GLU A 66 7.43 -22.72 -29.12
C GLU A 66 8.67 -23.62 -29.30
N LEU A 67 9.30 -24.06 -28.20
CA LEU A 67 10.50 -24.91 -28.23
C LEU A 67 10.19 -26.43 -28.22
N THR A 68 8.91 -26.81 -28.16
CA THR A 68 8.41 -28.21 -28.14
C THR A 68 7.63 -28.56 -29.40
#